data_AF-A0A2W5VL33-F1
#
_entry.id   AF-A0A2W5VL33-F1
#
_cell.length_a   1.000
_cell.length_b   1.000
_cell.length_c   1.000
_cell.angle_alpha   90.00
_cell.angle_beta   90.00
_cell.angle_gamma   90.00
#
_symmetry.space_group_name_H-M   'P 1'
#
loop_
_entity.id
_entity.type
_entity.pdbx_description
1 polymer ?
#
loop_
_entity_poly.entity_id
_entity_poly.type
_entity_poly.pdbx_seq_one_letter_code
_entity_poly.pdbx_strand_id
1 'polypeptide(L)'
;MPVSREDGQRTLESLQVSTRSPMGALAFHTGGLLVDHGWLRILGGGCDEFPRALDRWNHVGATPRCHHGLLIADDLVGGFFAWFREPRTIHYLAPDTLEWEDLGFGYTDWLRWTFTEAFRTFASDFRWDGWEKEVPRADQALGIYPPLFTEKSHISKRARRAVPIDEVWLLINQFADQLRTE
;
A
#
# COMPACT_ATOMS: atom_id res chain seq x y z
N MET A 1 11.48 2.50 -9.65
CA MET A 1 12.57 3.45 -9.28
C MET A 1 13.81 2.64 -8.89
N PRO A 2 15.03 3.09 -9.20
CA PRO A 2 16.26 2.34 -8.83
C PRO A 2 16.49 2.36 -7.31
N VAL A 3 17.10 1.32 -6.77
CA VAL A 3 17.56 1.22 -5.37
C VAL A 3 19.08 1.14 -5.34
N SER A 4 19.69 1.58 -4.23
CA SER A 4 21.10 1.31 -4.00
C SER A 4 21.32 -0.19 -3.81
N ARG A 5 22.47 -0.72 -4.24
CA ARG A 5 22.77 -2.14 -4.08
C ARG A 5 22.79 -2.56 -2.60
N GLU A 6 23.26 -1.67 -1.73
CA GLU A 6 23.32 -1.88 -0.29
C GLU A 6 21.93 -1.99 0.33
N ASP A 7 21.04 -1.04 0.02
CA ASP A 7 19.66 -1.06 0.53
C ASP A 7 18.90 -2.30 0.03
N GLY A 8 19.05 -2.63 -1.26
CA GLY A 8 18.42 -3.81 -1.84
C GLY A 8 18.91 -5.12 -1.20
N GLN A 9 20.20 -5.23 -0.91
CA GLN A 9 20.78 -6.39 -0.22
C GLN A 9 20.25 -6.50 1.21
N ARG A 10 20.24 -5.39 1.96
CA ARG A 10 19.70 -5.35 3.33
C ARG A 10 18.24 -5.81 3.35
N THR A 11 17.38 -5.24 2.49
CA THR A 11 15.96 -5.61 2.47
C THR A 11 15.77 -7.09 2.10
N LEU A 12 16.54 -7.61 1.15
CA LEU A 12 16.49 -9.03 0.76
C LEU A 12 16.86 -9.96 1.93
N GLU A 13 17.95 -9.62 2.64
CA GLU A 13 18.43 -10.35 3.81
C GLU A 13 17.41 -10.29 4.96
N SER A 14 16.88 -9.12 5.30
CA SER A 14 15.88 -8.98 6.36
C SER A 14 14.61 -9.80 6.08
N LEU A 15 14.16 -9.85 4.83
CA LEU A 15 12.97 -10.60 4.43
C LEU A 15 13.20 -12.12 4.31
N GLN A 16 14.46 -12.58 4.28
CA GLN A 16 14.82 -13.98 4.04
C GLN A 16 14.22 -14.55 2.75
N VAL A 17 14.19 -13.72 1.69
CA VAL A 17 13.75 -14.11 0.34
C VAL A 17 14.94 -14.10 -0.63
N SER A 18 14.74 -14.63 -1.84
CA SER A 18 15.75 -14.56 -2.91
C SER A 18 15.22 -13.80 -4.11
N THR A 19 16.13 -13.30 -4.95
CA THR A 19 15.79 -12.64 -6.22
C THR A 19 15.10 -13.56 -7.23
N ARG A 20 14.94 -14.85 -6.93
CA ARG A 20 14.13 -15.79 -7.71
C ARG A 20 12.62 -15.64 -7.46
N SER A 21 12.21 -14.96 -6.39
CA SER A 21 10.81 -14.60 -6.15
C SER A 21 10.53 -13.18 -6.65
N PRO A 22 9.31 -12.86 -7.12
CA PRO A 22 8.97 -11.50 -7.52
C PRO A 22 9.18 -10.47 -6.40
N MET A 23 8.83 -10.82 -5.16
CA MET A 23 9.07 -9.97 -3.99
C MET A 23 10.57 -9.69 -3.79
N GLY A 24 11.41 -10.72 -3.85
CA GLY A 24 12.85 -10.55 -3.68
C GLY A 24 13.49 -9.78 -4.84
N ALA A 25 13.00 -9.97 -6.07
CA ALA A 25 13.42 -9.18 -7.21
C ALA A 25 13.09 -7.69 -7.03
N LEU A 26 11.87 -7.37 -6.56
CA LEU A 26 11.48 -5.98 -6.28
C LEU A 26 12.28 -5.37 -5.12
N ALA A 27 12.45 -6.12 -4.03
CA ALA A 27 13.27 -5.70 -2.89
C ALA A 27 14.70 -5.36 -3.29
N PHE A 28 15.33 -6.19 -4.14
CA PHE A 28 16.74 -6.04 -4.48
C PHE A 28 17.01 -5.07 -5.64
N HIS A 29 16.13 -5.00 -6.63
CA HIS A 29 16.38 -4.23 -7.86
C HIS A 29 15.63 -2.90 -7.93
N THR A 30 14.69 -2.63 -7.03
CA THR A 30 13.86 -1.42 -7.11
C THR A 30 13.67 -0.76 -5.75
N GLY A 31 13.55 0.57 -5.72
CA GLY A 31 13.07 1.27 -4.53
C GLY A 31 11.58 0.99 -4.27
N GLY A 32 10.86 0.71 -5.35
CA GLY A 32 9.45 0.37 -5.40
C GLY A 32 8.90 0.65 -6.80
N LEU A 33 7.62 0.34 -7.00
CA LEU A 33 6.88 0.60 -8.23
C LEU A 33 5.77 1.61 -7.99
N LEU A 34 5.63 2.54 -8.95
CA LEU A 34 4.47 3.41 -9.08
C LEU A 34 3.64 2.87 -10.24
N VAL A 35 2.44 2.38 -9.94
CA VAL A 35 1.53 1.79 -10.91
C VAL A 35 0.38 2.76 -11.15
N ASP A 36 0.01 2.91 -12.42
CA ASP A 36 -1.04 3.82 -12.88
C ASP A 36 -0.87 5.23 -12.30
N HIS A 37 0.09 6.00 -12.84
CA HIS A 37 0.39 7.38 -12.41
C HIS A 37 0.76 7.54 -10.91
N GLY A 38 1.02 6.43 -10.19
CA GLY A 38 1.29 6.46 -8.75
C GLY A 38 0.04 6.27 -7.88
N TRP A 39 -1.10 5.89 -8.49
CA TRP A 39 -2.28 5.45 -7.76
C TRP A 39 -1.91 4.36 -6.77
N LEU A 40 -1.30 3.28 -7.26
CA LEU A 40 -0.79 2.18 -6.43
C LEU A 40 0.72 2.28 -6.29
N ARG A 41 1.19 2.16 -5.05
CA ARG A 41 2.59 2.25 -4.64
C ARG A 41 3.03 0.93 -4.04
N ILE A 42 3.80 0.14 -4.79
CA ILE A 42 4.27 -1.18 -4.37
C ILE A 42 5.69 -1.06 -3.79
N LEU A 43 5.88 -1.58 -2.58
CA LEU A 43 7.13 -1.46 -1.83
C LEU A 43 8.25 -2.32 -2.44
N GLY A 44 9.47 -1.77 -2.45
CA GLY A 44 10.71 -2.45 -2.81
C GLY A 44 11.76 -2.28 -1.71
N GLY A 45 13.02 -2.07 -2.08
CA GLY A 45 14.13 -1.77 -1.16
C GLY A 45 14.21 -0.31 -0.69
N GLY A 46 13.30 0.55 -1.16
CA GLY A 46 13.29 1.99 -0.88
C GLY A 46 14.31 2.79 -1.69
N CYS A 47 14.06 4.09 -1.89
CA CYS A 47 14.97 5.08 -2.49
C CYS A 47 14.59 6.49 -2.02
N ASP A 48 15.32 7.54 -2.40
CA ASP A 48 15.04 8.91 -1.93
C ASP A 48 13.63 9.39 -2.31
N GLU A 49 13.14 9.03 -3.51
CA GLU A 49 11.80 9.36 -3.98
C GLU A 49 10.71 8.46 -3.39
N PHE A 50 11.08 7.27 -2.89
CA PHE A 50 10.17 6.31 -2.27
C PHE A 50 10.86 5.64 -1.06
N PRO A 51 10.99 6.33 0.09
CA PRO A 51 11.90 5.93 1.18
C PRO A 51 11.47 4.67 1.94
N ARG A 52 10.22 4.24 1.75
CA ARG A 52 9.63 3.07 2.42
C ARG A 52 10.15 1.78 1.78
N ALA A 53 11.19 1.22 2.38
CA ALA A 53 11.65 -0.12 2.10
C ALA A 53 10.72 -1.16 2.75
N LEU A 54 10.52 -2.31 2.11
CA LEU A 54 9.58 -3.34 2.54
C LEU A 54 9.91 -3.89 3.93
N ASP A 55 11.19 -4.08 4.25
CA ASP A 55 11.68 -4.51 5.57
C ASP A 55 11.45 -3.44 6.64
N ARG A 56 11.87 -2.19 6.37
CA ARG A 56 11.80 -1.09 7.34
C ARG A 56 10.36 -0.65 7.60
N TRP A 57 9.54 -0.52 6.56
CA TRP A 57 8.12 -0.18 6.70
C TRP A 57 7.38 -1.19 7.57
N ASN A 58 7.70 -2.48 7.44
CA ASN A 58 7.04 -3.55 8.18
C ASN A 58 7.64 -3.85 9.56
N HIS A 59 8.71 -3.14 9.96
CA HIS A 59 9.46 -3.42 11.18
C HIS A 59 9.94 -4.88 11.27
N VAL A 60 10.44 -5.43 10.15
CA VAL A 60 10.92 -6.82 10.11
C VAL A 60 12.05 -7.03 11.11
N GLY A 61 11.91 -8.03 11.98
CA GLY A 61 12.84 -8.29 13.10
C GLY A 61 12.49 -7.58 14.40
N ALA A 62 11.41 -6.80 14.44
CA ALA A 62 10.86 -6.16 15.64
C ALA A 62 9.35 -6.43 15.77
N THR A 63 8.63 -5.65 16.58
CA THR A 63 7.17 -5.70 16.65
C THR A 63 6.59 -5.35 15.28
N PRO A 64 5.84 -6.27 14.64
CA PRO A 64 5.39 -6.09 13.26
C PRO A 64 4.44 -4.92 13.16
N ARG A 65 4.55 -4.13 12.07
CA ARG A 65 3.62 -3.01 11.81
C ARG A 65 2.18 -3.49 11.59
N CYS A 66 2.00 -4.64 10.94
CA CYS A 66 0.71 -5.28 10.74
C CYS A 66 0.74 -6.71 11.30
N HIS A 67 -0.15 -7.01 12.23
CA HIS A 67 -0.16 -8.32 12.90
C HIS A 67 -0.58 -9.47 11.96
N HIS A 68 -1.36 -9.18 10.91
CA HIS A 68 -1.82 -10.18 9.94
C HIS A 68 -0.74 -10.62 8.94
N GLY A 69 0.24 -9.75 8.64
CA GLY A 69 1.21 -10.01 7.57
C GLY A 69 2.11 -8.84 7.21
N LEU A 70 2.64 -8.87 6.00
CA LEU A 70 3.49 -7.81 5.46
C LEU A 70 2.64 -6.82 4.65
N LEU A 71 2.66 -5.53 5.00
CA LEU A 71 2.20 -4.46 4.13
C LEU A 71 3.11 -4.40 2.90
N ILE A 72 2.54 -4.53 1.71
CA ILE A 72 3.29 -4.63 0.45
C ILE A 72 3.01 -3.47 -0.51
N ALA A 73 1.88 -2.78 -0.33
CA ALA A 73 1.53 -1.61 -1.12
C ALA A 73 0.46 -0.77 -0.43
N ASP A 74 0.21 0.40 -0.99
CA ASP A 74 -0.86 1.32 -0.61
C ASP A 74 -1.35 2.10 -1.83
N ASP A 75 -2.60 2.54 -1.79
CA ASP A 75 -3.22 3.35 -2.81
C ASP A 75 -3.38 4.83 -2.42
N LEU A 76 -3.68 5.65 -3.43
CA LEU A 76 -3.71 7.11 -3.35
C LEU A 76 -4.62 7.64 -2.26
N VAL A 77 -5.67 6.91 -1.90
CA VAL A 77 -6.77 7.36 -1.05
C VAL A 77 -6.75 6.72 0.33
N GLY A 78 -5.67 6.00 0.66
CA GLY A 78 -5.43 5.43 1.98
C GLY A 78 -5.83 3.96 2.11
N GLY A 79 -6.08 3.24 1.02
CA GLY A 79 -6.17 1.80 1.03
C GLY A 79 -4.79 1.14 1.17
N PHE A 80 -4.71 0.03 1.91
CA PHE A 80 -3.44 -0.71 2.11
C PHE A 80 -3.55 -2.15 1.66
N PHE A 81 -2.50 -2.68 1.05
CA PHE A 81 -2.42 -4.08 0.65
C PHE A 81 -1.43 -4.81 1.56
N ALA A 82 -1.83 -5.98 2.05
CA ALA A 82 -1.01 -6.83 2.89
C ALA A 82 -0.96 -8.27 2.37
N TRP A 83 0.22 -8.89 2.39
CA TRP A 83 0.34 -10.33 2.24
C TRP A 83 0.21 -11.00 3.60
N PHE A 84 -0.94 -11.63 3.82
CA PHE A 84 -1.25 -12.28 5.10
C PHE A 84 -0.42 -13.57 5.27
N ARG A 85 -0.22 -13.94 6.54
CA ARG A 85 0.43 -15.20 6.92
C ARG A 85 -0.54 -16.39 6.85
N GLU A 86 -1.80 -16.15 7.22
CA GLU A 86 -2.88 -17.14 7.23
C GLU A 86 -4.25 -16.43 7.04
N PRO A 87 -5.01 -16.74 5.97
CA PRO A 87 -4.57 -17.47 4.79
C PRO A 87 -3.45 -16.70 4.06
N ARG A 88 -2.61 -17.41 3.30
CA ARG A 88 -1.43 -16.83 2.63
C ARG A 88 -1.79 -16.06 1.35
N THR A 89 -2.74 -15.15 1.43
CA THR A 89 -3.29 -14.35 0.32
C THR A 89 -3.11 -12.84 0.54
N ILE A 90 -3.26 -12.06 -0.54
CA ILE A 90 -3.25 -10.60 -0.48
C ILE A 90 -4.61 -10.11 -0.02
N HIS A 91 -4.61 -9.29 1.02
CA HIS A 91 -5.78 -8.60 1.53
C HIS A 91 -5.66 -7.09 1.29
N TYR A 92 -6.78 -6.45 1.06
CA TYR A 92 -6.92 -5.01 0.92
C TYR A 92 -7.67 -4.44 2.12
N LEU A 93 -7.05 -3.52 2.84
CA LEU A 93 -7.72 -2.72 3.86
C LEU A 93 -8.41 -1.56 3.14
N ALA A 94 -9.72 -1.66 2.98
CA ALA A 94 -10.48 -0.68 2.23
C ALA A 94 -10.69 0.59 3.06
N PRO A 95 -10.43 1.79 2.51
CA PRO A 95 -10.46 3.05 3.26
C PRO A 95 -11.88 3.53 3.60
N ASP A 96 -12.90 2.93 2.98
CA ASP A 96 -14.33 3.23 3.18
C ASP A 96 -15.03 2.25 4.13
N THR A 97 -14.52 1.03 4.32
CA THR A 97 -15.07 0.07 5.30
C THR A 97 -14.20 -0.08 6.54
N LEU A 98 -12.89 0.21 6.42
CA LEU A 98 -11.86 -0.12 7.41
C LEU A 98 -11.76 -1.63 7.72
N GLU A 99 -12.20 -2.46 6.77
CA GLU A 99 -12.13 -3.91 6.85
C GLU A 99 -11.06 -4.48 5.91
N TRP A 100 -10.49 -5.61 6.30
CA TRP A 100 -9.59 -6.37 5.45
C TRP A 100 -10.40 -7.29 4.54
N GLU A 101 -10.26 -7.09 3.23
CA GLU A 101 -10.92 -7.88 2.19
C GLU A 101 -9.91 -8.83 1.54
N ASP A 102 -10.17 -10.13 1.57
CA ASP A 102 -9.33 -11.12 0.89
C ASP A 102 -9.54 -11.03 -0.62
N LEU A 103 -8.46 -10.71 -1.36
CA LEU A 103 -8.50 -10.65 -2.82
C LEU A 103 -8.29 -12.02 -3.47
N GLY A 104 -7.97 -13.06 -2.68
CA GLY A 104 -7.77 -14.44 -3.16
C GLY A 104 -6.46 -14.67 -3.92
N PHE A 105 -5.59 -13.67 -4.02
CA PHE A 105 -4.34 -13.76 -4.77
C PHE A 105 -3.16 -14.17 -3.89
N GLY A 106 -2.25 -14.98 -4.43
CA GLY A 106 -0.86 -15.00 -3.98
C GLY A 106 -0.09 -13.76 -4.51
N TYR A 107 1.06 -13.44 -3.90
CA TYR A 107 1.83 -12.23 -4.25
C TYR A 107 2.15 -12.09 -5.75
N THR A 108 2.57 -13.16 -6.41
CA THR A 108 2.93 -13.13 -7.84
C THR A 108 1.73 -12.81 -8.73
N ASP A 109 0.57 -13.42 -8.46
CA ASP A 109 -0.62 -13.22 -9.28
C ASP A 109 -1.27 -11.87 -9.00
N TRP A 110 -1.24 -11.41 -7.74
CA TRP A 110 -1.61 -10.04 -7.40
C TRP A 110 -0.72 -9.04 -8.14
N LEU A 111 0.61 -9.21 -8.11
CA LEU A 111 1.53 -8.30 -8.80
C LEU A 111 1.21 -8.22 -10.30
N ARG A 112 0.94 -9.35 -10.95
CA ARG A 112 0.51 -9.36 -12.37
C ARG A 112 -0.82 -8.65 -12.56
N TRP A 113 -1.79 -8.90 -11.69
CA TRP A 113 -3.11 -8.28 -11.72
C TRP A 113 -3.05 -6.75 -11.63
N THR A 114 -2.13 -6.17 -10.85
CA THR A 114 -1.96 -4.71 -10.74
C THR A 114 -1.64 -4.02 -12.07
N PHE A 115 -1.14 -4.74 -13.07
CA PHE A 115 -0.84 -4.19 -14.41
C PHE A 115 -1.96 -4.41 -15.44
N THR A 116 -3.16 -4.81 -15.00
CA THR A 116 -4.29 -5.12 -15.88
C THR A 116 -5.40 -4.07 -15.79
N GLU A 117 -6.33 -4.10 -16.75
CA GLU A 117 -7.56 -3.30 -16.69
C GLU A 117 -8.43 -3.68 -15.49
N ALA A 118 -8.37 -4.93 -15.00
CA ALA A 118 -9.13 -5.35 -13.83
C ALA A 118 -8.72 -4.57 -12.57
N PHE A 119 -7.43 -4.22 -12.42
CA PHE A 119 -6.98 -3.33 -11.35
C PHE A 119 -7.55 -1.91 -11.51
N ARG A 120 -7.63 -1.39 -12.74
CA ARG A 120 -8.21 -0.06 -13.00
C ARG A 120 -9.69 -0.02 -12.66
N THR A 121 -10.42 -1.09 -12.96
CA THR A 121 -11.82 -1.26 -12.54
C THR A 121 -11.94 -1.38 -11.03
N PHE A 122 -11.06 -2.14 -10.37
CA PHE A 122 -11.05 -2.20 -8.91
C PHE A 122 -10.82 -0.82 -8.27
N ALA A 123 -9.93 -0.01 -8.83
CA ALA A 123 -9.64 1.32 -8.33
C ALA A 123 -10.70 2.38 -8.70
N SER A 124 -11.62 2.09 -9.63
CA SER A 124 -12.48 3.13 -10.21
C SER A 124 -13.47 3.74 -9.23
N ASP A 125 -13.88 2.99 -8.22
CA ASP A 125 -14.86 3.44 -7.22
C ASP A 125 -14.36 4.62 -6.39
N PHE A 126 -13.04 4.81 -6.32
CA PHE A 126 -12.39 5.91 -5.61
C PHE A 126 -11.82 6.98 -6.54
N ARG A 127 -12.05 6.92 -7.86
CA ARG A 127 -11.48 7.88 -8.82
C ARG A 127 -12.42 9.07 -9.07
N TRP A 128 -11.83 10.18 -9.50
CA TRP A 128 -12.53 11.37 -9.96
C TRP A 128 -11.81 11.96 -11.16
N ASP A 129 -12.50 12.77 -11.96
CA ASP A 129 -11.89 13.37 -13.15
C ASP A 129 -10.64 14.19 -12.80
N GLY A 130 -9.50 13.83 -13.41
CA GLY A 130 -8.23 14.51 -13.23
C GLY A 130 -7.47 14.15 -11.95
N TRP A 131 -7.83 13.06 -11.26
CA TRP A 131 -7.12 12.56 -10.06
C TRP A 131 -5.61 12.42 -10.27
N GLU A 132 -5.17 12.14 -11.50
CA GLU A 132 -3.75 11.98 -11.86
C GLU A 132 -2.92 13.24 -11.56
N LYS A 133 -3.56 14.41 -11.55
CA LYS A 133 -2.91 15.70 -11.24
C LYS A 133 -2.78 15.96 -9.74
N GLU A 134 -3.46 15.18 -8.91
CA GLU A 134 -3.47 15.29 -7.45
C GLU A 134 -2.57 14.24 -6.78
N VAL A 135 -1.84 13.41 -7.54
CA VAL A 135 -0.94 12.40 -6.98
C VAL A 135 0.23 13.08 -6.26
N PRO A 136 0.37 12.91 -4.93
CA PRO A 136 1.45 13.51 -4.18
C PRO A 136 2.75 12.70 -4.34
N ARG A 137 3.77 13.03 -3.55
CA ARG A 137 4.99 12.20 -3.47
C ARG A 137 4.66 10.79 -2.97
N ALA A 138 5.51 9.80 -3.29
CA ALA A 138 5.24 8.40 -2.97
C ALA A 138 5.24 8.05 -1.46
N ASP A 139 5.78 8.93 -0.63
CA ASP A 139 5.71 8.90 0.83
C ASP A 139 4.43 9.55 1.42
N GLN A 140 3.51 9.98 0.56
CA GLN A 140 2.25 10.63 0.92
C GLN A 140 1.06 9.96 0.24
N ALA A 141 -0.11 10.12 0.84
CA ALA A 141 -1.41 9.83 0.24
C ALA A 141 -2.32 11.05 0.35
N LEU A 142 -3.52 10.98 -0.23
CA LEU A 142 -4.55 12.00 -0.05
C LEU A 142 -5.33 11.71 1.22
N GLY A 143 -5.22 12.61 2.20
CA GLY A 143 -6.13 12.67 3.32
C GLY A 143 -7.45 13.26 2.87
N ILE A 144 -8.54 12.51 3.08
CA ILE A 144 -9.88 12.83 2.59
C ILE A 144 -10.76 13.26 3.76
N TYR A 145 -11.47 14.38 3.61
CA TYR A 145 -12.41 14.88 4.61
C TYR A 145 -13.76 15.29 3.99
N PRO A 146 -14.89 14.82 4.56
CA PRO A 146 -15.02 13.82 5.61
C PRO A 146 -14.37 12.47 5.22
N PRO A 147 -13.91 11.62 6.16
CA PRO A 147 -13.27 10.34 5.82
C PRO A 147 -14.20 9.41 5.02
N LEU A 148 -13.63 8.56 4.17
CA LEU A 148 -14.42 7.73 3.25
C LEU A 148 -15.42 6.81 3.99
N PHE A 149 -15.07 6.34 5.18
CA PHE A 149 -15.92 5.49 6.01
C PHE A 149 -17.06 6.17 6.77
N THR A 150 -17.14 7.52 6.78
CA THR A 150 -18.18 8.23 7.56
C THR A 150 -19.40 8.64 6.75
N GLU A 151 -19.25 8.80 5.44
CA GLU A 151 -20.32 9.29 4.56
C GLU A 151 -20.32 8.50 3.25
N LYS A 152 -21.45 8.47 2.54
CA LYS A 152 -21.52 7.86 1.20
C LYS A 152 -21.34 8.88 0.05
N SER A 153 -20.86 10.08 0.35
CA SER A 153 -20.63 11.11 -0.67
C SER A 153 -19.43 10.72 -1.55
N HIS A 154 -19.58 10.90 -2.87
CA HIS A 154 -18.51 10.60 -3.83
C HIS A 154 -17.24 11.41 -3.52
N ILE A 155 -16.06 10.79 -3.68
CA ILE A 155 -14.76 11.39 -3.33
C ILE A 155 -14.52 12.76 -3.96
N SER A 156 -15.03 12.98 -5.18
CA SER A 156 -14.92 14.26 -5.90
C SER A 156 -15.50 15.46 -5.14
N LYS A 157 -16.45 15.23 -4.22
CA LYS A 157 -17.10 16.26 -3.40
C LYS A 157 -16.41 16.51 -2.05
N ARG A 158 -15.36 15.76 -1.75
CA ARG A 158 -14.65 15.81 -0.47
C ARG A 158 -13.39 16.67 -0.57
N ALA A 159 -12.99 17.27 0.54
CA ALA A 159 -11.71 17.94 0.62
C ALA A 159 -10.59 16.88 0.59
N ARG A 160 -9.50 17.19 -0.12
CA ARG A 160 -8.33 16.32 -0.27
C ARG A 160 -7.07 17.14 -0.01
N ARG A 161 -6.11 16.56 0.71
CA ARG A 161 -4.77 17.16 0.90
C ARG A 161 -3.71 16.07 0.98
N ALA A 162 -2.50 16.35 0.50
CA ALA A 162 -1.38 15.47 0.71
C ALA A 162 -1.05 15.35 2.21
N VAL A 163 -0.92 14.12 2.69
CA VAL A 163 -0.55 13.79 4.07
C VAL A 163 0.48 12.66 4.07
N PRO A 164 1.41 12.59 5.06
CA PRO A 164 2.31 11.46 5.18
C PRO A 164 1.55 10.13 5.27
N ILE A 165 1.96 9.13 4.50
CA ILE A 165 1.30 7.82 4.50
C ILE A 165 1.38 7.11 5.87
N ASP A 166 2.39 7.45 6.67
CA ASP A 166 2.51 6.96 8.05
C ASP A 166 1.36 7.47 8.93
N GLU A 167 0.98 8.74 8.80
CA GLU A 167 -0.18 9.30 9.49
C GLU A 167 -1.48 8.64 9.04
N VAL A 168 -1.61 8.35 7.75
CA VAL A 168 -2.79 7.65 7.20
C VAL A 168 -2.93 6.25 7.78
N TRP A 169 -1.82 5.50 7.85
CA TRP A 169 -1.81 4.16 8.46
C TRP A 169 -2.22 4.22 9.93
N LEU A 170 -1.64 5.13 10.71
CA LEU A 170 -1.95 5.28 12.14
C LEU A 170 -3.43 5.66 12.36
N LEU A 171 -3.94 6.61 11.58
CA LEU A 171 -5.31 7.09 11.69
C LEU A 171 -6.33 5.99 11.37
N ILE A 172 -6.11 5.24 10.28
CA ILE A 172 -6.99 4.14 9.90
C ILE A 172 -7.05 3.06 10.98
N ASN A 173 -5.91 2.66 11.55
CA ASN A 173 -5.89 1.66 12.60
C ASN A 173 -6.60 2.17 13.87
N GLN A 174 -6.39 3.44 14.24
CA GLN A 174 -7.08 4.04 15.37
C GLN A 174 -8.60 4.03 15.20
N PHE A 175 -9.11 4.38 14.02
CA PHE A 175 -10.55 4.33 13.75
C PHE A 175 -11.10 2.91 13.68
N ALA A 176 -10.37 1.99 13.04
CA ALA A 176 -10.76 0.59 12.97
C ALA A 176 -10.88 -0.03 14.37
N ASP A 177 -9.96 0.30 15.28
CA ASP A 177 -10.01 -0.18 16.67
C ASP A 177 -11.20 0.40 17.43
N GLN A 178 -11.49 1.69 17.28
CA GLN A 178 -12.64 2.33 17.92
C GLN A 178 -13.98 1.76 17.44
N LEU A 179 -14.15 1.59 16.12
CA LEU A 179 -15.40 1.07 15.54
C LEU A 179 -15.64 -0.41 15.83
N ARG A 180 -14.59 -1.20 16.12
CA ARG A 180 -14.72 -2.60 16.55
C ARG A 180 -15.15 -2.75 18.02
N THR A 181 -15.05 -1.69 18.81
CA THR A 181 -15.43 -1.69 20.23
C THR A 181 -16.86 -1.25 20.50
N GLU A 182 -17.59 -0.84 19.46
CA GLU A 182 -19.03 -0.48 19.49
C GLU A 182 -19.91 -1.67 19.06
#